data_AF-A0A522TDM1-F1
#
_entry.id   AF-A0A522TDM1-F1
#
_cell.length_a   1.000
_cell.length_b   1.000
_cell.length_c   1.000
_cell.angle_alpha   90.00
_cell.angle_beta   90.00
_cell.angle_gamma   90.00
#
_symmetry.space_group_name_H-M   'P 1'
#
loop_
_entity.id
_entity.type
_entity.pdbx_description
1 polymer ?
#
loop_
_entity_poly.entity_id
_entity_poly.type
_entity_poly.pdbx_seq_one_letter_code
_entity_poly.pdbx_strand_id
1 'polypeptide(L)'
;MINLSKAGTARLKKGRHATLLGVAAATVLAACGSSNSNASTSGSTTVPAKTNSPVVFHVLLSETGAGAFLGSRGAKSLNAQAAYINAHGGISGHPIKLVMEDNQSTPSVNVSLATSWISQGVPFILNGSLAGVDQAVDALATPNGPFIYDLSPGTYPAAGSMVFSSDISTNSLITADLTYLKSKGLTNIAALTSTDGSGVDGLKQLQSVLAQPDFSSFKLLTSQTFDPTAVSVATQLSVIKSKDPQALVVWTTGAPFGTVVKGMSSLGMGNIVTTTTAGNDPYAELHSLSAFLPKNLYIACGPQNIPLDQLPSGPVKNADKVFSDVITAAGGHPSDAYGLTWDPMQLLAGALQKLGVNANAKQILNYMQNLKNVPGIDGIYNTSVSDHRGLVTSDLYVATWNGTQLTAVSGPGGVPKSGS
;
A
#
# COMPACT_ATOMS: atom_id res chain seq x y z
N MET A 1 -8.69 -18.14 4.47
CA MET A 1 -8.27 -16.84 5.03
C MET A 1 -7.77 -17.09 6.44
N ILE A 2 -6.54 -16.69 6.75
CA ILE A 2 -6.11 -16.57 8.15
C ILE A 2 -7.10 -15.59 8.77
N ASN A 3 -7.98 -16.07 9.62
CA ASN A 3 -9.01 -15.24 10.22
C ASN A 3 -8.35 -14.43 11.34
N LEU A 4 -7.75 -13.30 10.97
CA LEU A 4 -7.04 -12.40 11.88
C LEU A 4 -7.96 -11.84 12.97
N SER A 5 -9.29 -11.96 12.83
CA SER A 5 -10.27 -11.58 13.86
C SER A 5 -10.33 -12.53 15.08
N LYS A 6 -9.69 -13.71 15.02
CA LYS A 6 -9.73 -14.71 16.12
C LYS A 6 -8.46 -14.77 16.97
N ALA A 7 -7.47 -13.90 16.77
CA ALA A 7 -6.32 -13.81 17.67
C ALA A 7 -6.76 -13.16 19.00
N GLY A 8 -7.05 -14.02 19.99
CA GLY A 8 -7.47 -13.61 21.32
C GLY A 8 -6.51 -12.62 21.99
N THR A 9 -7.08 -11.71 22.76
CA THR A 9 -6.40 -10.66 23.54
C THR A 9 -5.43 -11.25 24.57
N ALA A 10 -4.19 -11.51 24.16
CA ALA A 10 -3.09 -11.75 25.10
C ALA A 10 -2.65 -10.39 25.69
N ARG A 11 -3.15 -10.07 26.89
CA ARG A 11 -2.67 -8.94 27.70
C ARG A 11 -1.17 -9.10 27.98
N LEU A 12 -0.36 -8.25 27.37
CA LEU A 12 1.04 -8.04 27.76
C LEU A 12 1.08 -7.43 29.17
N LYS A 13 1.48 -8.22 30.17
CA LYS A 13 1.79 -7.72 31.52
C LYS A 13 3.11 -6.92 31.46
N LYS A 14 3.04 -5.62 31.76
CA LYS A 14 4.21 -4.77 32.03
C LYS A 14 4.95 -5.30 33.28
N GLY A 15 6.17 -5.79 33.08
CA GLY A 15 7.11 -6.08 34.18
C GLY A 15 7.71 -4.79 34.74
N ARG A 16 7.59 -4.59 36.05
CA ARG A 16 8.24 -3.50 36.78
C ARG A 16 9.70 -3.91 37.07
N HIS A 17 10.63 -3.01 36.79
CA HIS A 17 12.01 -3.09 37.25
C HIS A 17 12.07 -3.01 38.78
N ALA A 18 12.79 -3.96 39.39
CA ALA A 18 13.30 -3.83 40.74
C ALA A 18 14.77 -4.29 40.73
N THR A 19 15.65 -3.33 40.91
CA THR A 19 17.08 -3.47 41.17
C THR A 19 17.28 -3.99 42.59
N LEU A 20 18.09 -5.04 42.79
CA LEU A 20 18.79 -5.23 44.06
C LEU A 20 20.07 -6.07 43.90
N LEU A 21 21.16 -5.50 44.42
CA LEU A 21 22.48 -6.08 44.63
C LEU A 21 22.44 -7.31 45.57
N GLY A 22 23.40 -8.23 45.40
CA GLY A 22 23.74 -9.20 46.45
C GLY A 22 24.76 -10.27 46.01
N VAL A 23 26.00 -10.10 46.46
CA VAL A 23 27.18 -10.97 46.28
C VAL A 23 27.05 -12.29 47.07
N ALA A 24 27.55 -13.42 46.53
CA ALA A 24 28.51 -14.34 47.18
C ALA A 24 28.63 -15.70 46.46
N ALA A 25 29.88 -16.14 46.30
CA ALA A 25 30.30 -17.44 45.78
C ALA A 25 30.39 -18.49 46.89
N ALA A 26 30.16 -19.77 46.55
CA ALA A 26 30.94 -20.93 47.06
C ALA A 26 30.49 -22.25 46.40
N THR A 27 31.44 -22.92 45.78
CA THR A 27 31.44 -24.33 45.35
C THR A 27 31.72 -25.27 46.52
N VAL A 28 30.96 -26.37 46.70
CA VAL A 28 31.45 -27.65 47.29
C VAL A 28 30.63 -28.86 46.80
N LEU A 29 31.37 -29.82 46.23
CA LEU A 29 31.30 -31.29 46.16
C LEU A 29 30.00 -32.12 46.12
N ALA A 30 30.14 -33.17 45.31
CA ALA A 30 29.32 -34.36 45.12
C ALA A 30 28.99 -35.17 46.39
N ALA A 31 27.83 -35.81 46.35
CA ALA A 31 27.54 -37.04 47.09
C ALA A 31 26.66 -37.97 46.24
N CYS A 32 27.16 -39.18 45.99
CA CYS A 32 26.40 -40.30 45.44
C CYS A 32 25.38 -40.79 46.49
N GLY A 33 24.14 -41.02 46.07
CA GLY A 33 23.11 -41.62 46.91
C GLY A 33 22.06 -42.30 46.05
N SER A 34 22.15 -43.62 45.94
CA SER A 34 21.23 -44.52 45.27
C SER A 34 19.99 -44.78 46.13
N SER A 35 18.80 -44.41 45.67
CA SER A 35 17.54 -45.10 46.03
C SER A 35 16.43 -44.75 45.04
N ASN A 36 15.81 -45.78 44.46
CA ASN A 36 14.61 -45.70 43.63
C ASN A 36 13.44 -45.06 44.38
N SER A 37 12.83 -44.03 43.79
CA SER A 37 11.42 -43.71 44.00
C SER A 37 10.88 -42.96 42.79
N ASN A 38 9.97 -43.62 42.07
CA ASN A 38 9.21 -43.08 40.94
C ASN A 38 8.51 -41.77 41.34
N ALA A 39 9.03 -40.64 40.84
CA ALA A 39 8.30 -39.38 40.76
C ALA A 39 8.16 -39.04 39.28
N SER A 40 6.94 -39.20 38.77
CA SER A 40 6.54 -38.77 37.43
C SER A 40 6.56 -37.24 37.36
N THR A 41 7.73 -36.67 37.08
CA THR A 41 7.86 -35.30 36.60
C THR A 41 7.43 -35.28 35.13
N SER A 42 6.23 -34.76 34.87
CA SER A 42 5.83 -34.33 33.52
C SER A 42 6.70 -33.15 33.10
N GLY A 43 7.92 -33.46 32.66
CA GLY A 43 8.75 -32.54 31.90
C GLY A 43 8.02 -32.26 30.58
N SER A 44 7.43 -31.08 30.47
CA SER A 44 7.02 -30.55 29.17
C SER A 44 8.29 -30.26 28.38
N THR A 45 8.83 -31.28 27.74
CA THR A 45 9.73 -31.10 26.61
C THR A 45 8.88 -30.52 25.48
N THR A 46 8.82 -29.19 25.41
CA THR A 46 8.46 -28.49 24.17
C THR A 46 9.53 -28.84 23.14
N VAL A 47 9.32 -29.96 22.44
CA VAL A 47 10.01 -30.23 21.18
C VAL A 47 9.75 -29.01 20.30
N PRO A 48 10.78 -28.29 19.81
CA PRO A 48 10.56 -27.24 18.83
C PRO A 48 9.80 -27.88 17.67
N ALA A 49 8.59 -27.39 17.41
CA ALA A 49 7.81 -27.86 16.28
C ALA A 49 8.70 -27.78 15.04
N LYS A 50 8.91 -28.93 14.38
CA LYS A 50 9.72 -29.02 13.17
C LYS A 50 9.04 -28.15 12.12
N THR A 51 9.53 -26.93 11.93
CA THR A 51 8.97 -26.00 10.94
C THR A 51 9.22 -26.59 9.55
N ASN A 52 8.16 -26.64 8.73
CA ASN A 52 8.28 -27.10 7.36
C ASN A 52 9.20 -26.17 6.55
N SER A 53 9.62 -26.59 5.36
CA SER A 53 10.44 -25.75 4.47
C SER A 53 9.75 -24.40 4.19
N PRO A 54 10.49 -23.27 4.14
CA PRO A 54 9.86 -21.97 3.94
C PRO A 54 9.14 -21.84 2.59
N VAL A 55 8.05 -21.08 2.58
CA VAL A 55 7.45 -20.55 1.34
C VAL A 55 8.19 -19.29 0.95
N VAL A 56 8.75 -19.25 -0.26
CA VAL A 56 9.55 -18.11 -0.73
C VAL A 56 8.68 -17.15 -1.53
N PHE A 57 8.64 -15.90 -1.11
CA PHE A 57 8.02 -14.80 -1.84
C PHE A 57 9.11 -13.98 -2.51
N HIS A 58 9.04 -13.89 -3.84
CA HIS A 58 9.97 -13.10 -4.66
C HIS A 58 9.37 -11.72 -4.89
N VAL A 59 10.13 -10.68 -4.56
CA VAL A 59 9.64 -9.30 -4.52
C VAL A 59 10.63 -8.36 -5.21
N LEU A 60 10.17 -7.68 -6.25
CA LEU A 60 10.92 -6.57 -6.86
C LEU A 60 10.41 -5.27 -6.26
N LEU A 61 11.32 -4.42 -5.76
CA LEU A 61 10.99 -3.13 -5.17
C LEU A 61 11.90 -2.02 -5.70
N SER A 62 11.40 -0.80 -5.76
CA SER A 62 12.20 0.40 -6.02
C SER A 62 12.85 0.88 -4.72
N GLU A 63 13.89 0.23 -4.22
CA GLU A 63 14.56 0.62 -2.97
C GLU A 63 15.56 1.77 -3.17
N THR A 64 16.05 1.94 -4.39
CA THR A 64 16.81 3.11 -4.84
C THR A 64 16.16 3.80 -6.04
N GLY A 65 16.65 5.00 -6.38
CA GLY A 65 16.10 5.82 -7.46
C GLY A 65 14.85 6.61 -7.06
N ALA A 66 14.05 7.01 -8.05
CA ALA A 66 12.90 7.90 -7.87
C ALA A 66 11.80 7.34 -6.94
N GLY A 67 11.67 6.00 -6.88
CA GLY A 67 10.69 5.28 -6.06
C GLY A 67 11.20 4.84 -4.68
N ALA A 68 12.41 5.21 -4.27
CA ALA A 68 13.05 4.74 -3.03
C ALA A 68 12.17 4.88 -1.77
N PHE A 69 11.38 5.96 -1.69
CA PHE A 69 10.47 6.20 -0.57
C PHE A 69 9.31 5.20 -0.50
N LEU A 70 8.87 4.64 -1.64
CA LEU A 70 7.86 3.58 -1.71
C LEU A 70 8.52 2.23 -1.43
N GLY A 71 9.58 1.87 -2.16
CA GLY A 71 10.17 0.54 -2.07
C GLY A 71 10.78 0.25 -0.70
N SER A 72 11.50 1.20 -0.09
CA SER A 72 12.07 0.99 1.26
C SER A 72 11.01 0.80 2.35
N ARG A 73 9.83 1.42 2.19
CA ARG A 73 8.71 1.27 3.14
C ARG A 73 7.92 0.00 2.85
N GLY A 74 7.74 -0.35 1.57
CA GLY A 74 7.23 -1.65 1.14
C GLY A 74 8.06 -2.82 1.68
N ALA A 75 9.39 -2.74 1.58
CA ALA A 75 10.31 -3.74 2.13
C ALA A 75 10.12 -3.91 3.64
N LYS A 76 10.02 -2.81 4.39
CA LYS A 76 9.74 -2.84 5.84
C LYS A 76 8.37 -3.43 6.15
N SER A 77 7.33 -3.06 5.38
CA SER A 77 5.98 -3.59 5.52
C SER A 77 5.93 -5.10 5.31
N LEU A 78 6.51 -5.60 4.22
CA LEU A 78 6.60 -7.03 3.92
C LEU A 78 7.36 -7.79 5.00
N ASN A 79 8.49 -7.26 5.48
CA ASN A 79 9.25 -7.88 6.57
C ASN A 79 8.44 -7.96 7.87
N ALA A 80 7.73 -6.89 8.23
CA ALA A 80 6.86 -6.85 9.40
C ALA A 80 5.69 -7.84 9.27
N GLN A 81 5.07 -7.89 8.09
CA GLN A 81 3.98 -8.82 7.80
C GLN A 81 4.43 -10.28 7.79
N ALA A 82 5.58 -10.59 7.20
CA ALA A 82 6.17 -11.94 7.23
C ALA A 82 6.48 -12.37 8.67
N ALA A 83 7.10 -11.50 9.47
CA ALA A 83 7.38 -11.77 10.87
C ALA A 83 6.08 -12.04 11.65
N TYR A 84 5.05 -11.22 11.42
CA TYR A 84 3.73 -11.40 12.01
C TYR A 84 3.11 -12.74 11.60
N ILE A 85 3.04 -13.08 10.32
CA ILE A 85 2.48 -14.36 9.84
C ILE A 85 3.27 -15.56 10.39
N ASN A 86 4.59 -15.48 10.41
CA ASN A 86 5.46 -16.53 10.93
C ASN A 86 5.26 -16.78 12.43
N ALA A 87 5.11 -15.71 13.22
CA ALA A 87 4.79 -15.80 14.64
C ALA A 87 3.41 -16.44 14.90
N HIS A 88 2.51 -16.41 13.90
CA HIS A 88 1.18 -17.02 13.96
C HIS A 88 1.09 -18.38 13.25
N GLY A 89 2.24 -19.06 13.06
CA GLY A 89 2.29 -20.43 12.54
C GLY A 89 2.54 -20.54 11.03
N GLY A 90 2.80 -19.42 10.34
CA GLY A 90 3.11 -19.42 8.91
C GLY A 90 1.92 -19.83 8.03
N ILE A 91 2.22 -20.23 6.80
CA ILE A 91 1.24 -20.77 5.85
C ILE A 91 1.18 -22.29 6.03
N SER A 92 0.15 -22.80 6.70
CA SER A 92 0.03 -24.24 7.01
C SER A 92 1.27 -24.84 7.71
N GLY A 93 1.91 -24.10 8.63
CA GLY A 93 3.14 -24.54 9.30
C GLY A 93 4.44 -24.28 8.54
N HIS A 94 4.36 -23.68 7.34
CA HIS A 94 5.52 -23.23 6.57
C HIS A 94 5.79 -21.74 6.84
N PRO A 95 6.98 -21.36 7.33
CA PRO A 95 7.32 -19.95 7.48
C PRO A 95 7.47 -19.28 6.11
N ILE A 96 7.15 -18.00 6.02
CA ILE A 96 7.43 -17.14 4.88
C ILE A 96 8.89 -16.70 4.92
N LYS A 97 9.57 -16.80 3.79
CA LYS A 97 10.87 -16.18 3.51
C LYS A 97 10.70 -15.21 2.35
N LEU A 98 11.24 -14.01 2.50
CA LEU A 98 11.22 -12.99 1.46
C LEU A 98 12.57 -13.01 0.73
N VAL A 99 12.52 -12.94 -0.60
CA VAL A 99 13.67 -12.68 -1.47
C VAL A 99 13.35 -11.38 -2.21
N MET A 100 14.01 -10.30 -1.79
CA MET A 100 13.78 -8.96 -2.33
C MET A 100 14.97 -8.54 -3.19
N GLU A 101 14.70 -7.96 -4.34
CA GLU A 101 15.71 -7.35 -5.20
C GLU A 101 15.32 -5.91 -5.55
N ASP A 102 16.32 -5.01 -5.48
CA ASP A 102 16.16 -3.60 -5.83
C ASP A 102 16.21 -3.42 -7.34
N ASN A 103 15.09 -2.97 -7.92
CA ASN A 103 14.98 -2.67 -9.35
C ASN A 103 15.47 -1.25 -9.71
N GLN A 104 15.93 -0.48 -8.73
CA GLN A 104 16.52 0.85 -8.86
C GLN A 104 15.57 1.89 -9.47
N SER A 105 14.25 1.64 -9.43
CA SER A 105 13.24 2.43 -10.14
C SER A 105 13.41 2.43 -11.67
N THR A 106 14.04 1.41 -12.24
CA THR A 106 14.30 1.35 -13.69
C THR A 106 13.61 0.16 -14.36
N PRO A 107 12.85 0.38 -15.45
CA PRO A 107 12.17 -0.71 -16.17
C PRO A 107 13.10 -1.82 -16.65
N SER A 108 14.28 -1.47 -17.16
CA SER A 108 15.24 -2.45 -17.71
C SER A 108 15.84 -3.37 -16.65
N VAL A 109 16.19 -2.84 -15.48
CA VAL A 109 16.67 -3.67 -14.35
C VAL A 109 15.53 -4.56 -13.86
N ASN A 110 14.31 -4.02 -13.72
CA ASN A 110 13.15 -4.80 -13.28
C ASN A 110 12.88 -6.02 -14.19
N VAL A 111 12.89 -5.81 -15.51
CA VAL A 111 12.75 -6.88 -16.51
C VAL A 111 13.87 -7.91 -16.41
N SER A 112 15.12 -7.48 -16.22
CA SER A 112 16.26 -8.39 -16.10
C SER A 112 16.13 -9.31 -14.87
N LEU A 113 15.77 -8.74 -13.71
CA LEU A 113 15.60 -9.49 -12.46
C LEU A 113 14.41 -10.47 -12.57
N ALA A 114 13.27 -9.99 -13.07
CA ALA A 114 12.10 -10.84 -13.31
C ALA A 114 12.40 -12.00 -14.26
N THR A 115 13.08 -11.74 -15.38
CA THR A 115 13.46 -12.78 -16.35
C THR A 115 14.35 -13.85 -15.71
N SER A 116 15.29 -13.44 -14.85
CA SER A 116 16.15 -14.38 -14.10
C SER A 116 15.31 -15.31 -13.22
N TRP A 117 14.38 -14.79 -12.43
CA TRP A 117 13.51 -15.60 -11.58
C TRP A 117 12.56 -16.50 -12.38
N ILE A 118 12.01 -16.01 -13.48
CA ILE A 118 11.16 -16.81 -14.38
C ILE A 118 11.95 -17.99 -14.95
N SER A 119 13.21 -17.78 -15.33
CA SER A 119 14.08 -18.86 -15.82
C SER A 119 14.38 -19.93 -14.77
N GLN A 120 14.32 -19.56 -13.49
CA GLN A 120 14.46 -20.44 -12.33
C GLN A 120 13.14 -21.13 -11.93
N GLY A 121 12.04 -20.87 -12.64
CA GLY A 121 10.74 -21.49 -12.37
C GLY A 121 9.97 -20.86 -11.21
N VAL A 122 10.24 -19.59 -10.87
CA VAL A 122 9.48 -18.87 -9.84
C VAL A 122 8.01 -18.74 -10.27
N PRO A 123 7.04 -19.23 -9.46
CA PRO A 123 5.64 -19.32 -9.87
C PRO A 123 4.87 -18.01 -9.70
N PHE A 124 5.31 -17.11 -8.82
CA PHE A 124 4.70 -15.80 -8.61
C PHE A 124 5.71 -14.75 -8.18
N ILE A 125 5.45 -13.49 -8.53
CA ILE A 125 6.29 -12.33 -8.23
C ILE A 125 5.40 -11.20 -7.70
N LEU A 126 5.77 -10.60 -6.56
CA LEU A 126 5.30 -9.27 -6.17
C LEU A 126 6.19 -8.25 -6.89
N ASN A 127 5.61 -7.45 -7.78
CA ASN A 127 6.37 -6.68 -8.75
C ASN A 127 6.23 -5.18 -8.52
N GLY A 128 7.36 -4.51 -8.32
CA GLY A 128 7.51 -3.11 -8.67
C GLY A 128 7.34 -2.13 -7.53
N SER A 129 6.77 -0.95 -7.81
CA SER A 129 6.55 0.21 -6.92
C SER A 129 6.03 1.42 -7.71
N LEU A 130 6.19 1.43 -9.05
CA LEU A 130 5.92 2.56 -9.94
C LEU A 130 5.35 2.04 -11.25
N ALA A 131 4.27 2.65 -11.75
CA ALA A 131 3.51 2.14 -12.90
C ALA A 131 4.37 1.75 -14.12
N GLY A 132 5.31 2.60 -14.53
CA GLY A 132 6.16 2.30 -15.70
C GLY A 132 7.21 1.21 -15.46
N VAL A 133 7.58 0.95 -14.19
CA VAL A 133 8.51 -0.11 -13.80
C VAL A 133 7.77 -1.45 -13.76
N ASP A 134 6.56 -1.44 -13.20
CA ASP A 134 5.66 -2.59 -13.10
C ASP A 134 5.28 -3.12 -14.49
N GLN A 135 4.70 -2.24 -15.33
CA GLN A 135 4.20 -2.53 -16.68
C GLN A 135 5.25 -3.14 -17.61
N ALA A 136 6.54 -2.89 -17.38
CA ALA A 136 7.62 -3.44 -18.19
C ALA A 136 7.74 -4.96 -18.04
N VAL A 137 7.27 -5.53 -16.94
CA VAL A 137 7.34 -6.96 -16.63
C VAL A 137 6.07 -7.71 -17.04
N ASP A 138 4.93 -7.01 -17.20
CA ASP A 138 3.62 -7.62 -17.52
C ASP A 138 3.63 -8.53 -18.75
N ALA A 139 4.40 -8.18 -19.77
CA ALA A 139 4.53 -8.98 -20.98
C ALA A 139 5.16 -10.37 -20.73
N LEU A 140 5.89 -10.56 -19.62
CA LEU A 140 6.45 -11.84 -19.21
C LEU A 140 5.40 -12.76 -18.56
N ALA A 141 4.25 -12.22 -18.15
CA ALA A 141 3.13 -12.92 -17.53
C ALA A 141 2.26 -13.67 -18.57
N THR A 142 2.91 -14.47 -19.42
CA THR A 142 2.21 -15.28 -20.44
C THR A 142 1.30 -16.34 -19.78
N PRO A 143 0.38 -17.00 -20.50
CA PRO A 143 -0.48 -18.03 -19.92
C PRO A 143 0.26 -19.21 -19.26
N ASN A 144 1.54 -19.42 -19.57
CA ASN A 144 2.40 -20.43 -18.95
C ASN A 144 3.53 -19.81 -18.10
N GLY A 145 3.53 -18.48 -17.93
CA GLY A 145 4.48 -17.73 -17.12
C GLY A 145 4.10 -17.65 -15.64
N PRO A 146 4.77 -16.80 -14.87
CA PRO A 146 4.45 -16.57 -13.47
C PRO A 146 3.13 -15.82 -13.31
N PHE A 147 2.53 -15.95 -12.13
CA PHE A 147 1.54 -15.01 -11.65
C PHE A 147 2.25 -13.72 -11.18
N ILE A 148 1.82 -12.55 -11.65
CA ILE A 148 2.41 -11.26 -11.27
C ILE A 148 1.39 -10.46 -10.47
N TYR A 149 1.81 -9.95 -9.31
CA TYR A 149 1.05 -8.97 -8.56
C TYR A 149 1.81 -7.65 -8.57
N ASP A 150 1.36 -6.72 -9.41
CA ASP A 150 1.92 -5.38 -9.49
C ASP A 150 1.56 -4.56 -8.27
N LEU A 151 2.56 -3.86 -7.74
CA LEU A 151 2.46 -3.06 -6.53
C LEU A 151 1.98 -1.64 -6.84
N SER A 152 2.02 -1.20 -8.10
CA SER A 152 1.54 0.11 -8.52
C SER A 152 0.03 0.12 -8.79
N PRO A 153 -0.71 1.15 -8.30
CA PRO A 153 -2.10 1.35 -8.67
C PRO A 153 -2.31 1.79 -10.13
N GLY A 154 -1.25 2.19 -10.83
CA GLY A 154 -1.28 2.56 -12.26
C GLY A 154 -1.22 1.36 -13.23
N THR A 155 -1.31 0.13 -12.73
CA THR A 155 -1.44 -1.08 -13.56
C THR A 155 -2.91 -1.37 -13.87
N TYR A 156 -3.18 -1.73 -15.14
CA TYR A 156 -4.51 -2.08 -15.65
C TYR A 156 -4.46 -3.47 -16.29
N PRO A 157 -4.57 -4.54 -15.47
CA PRO A 157 -4.45 -5.90 -16.00
C PRO A 157 -5.53 -6.21 -17.03
N ALA A 158 -5.15 -6.88 -18.12
CA ALA A 158 -6.12 -7.39 -19.08
C ALA A 158 -6.97 -8.50 -18.45
N ALA A 159 -8.23 -8.60 -18.86
CA ALA A 159 -9.13 -9.65 -18.41
C ALA A 159 -8.51 -11.04 -18.64
N GLY A 160 -8.49 -11.88 -17.61
CA GLY A 160 -7.92 -13.23 -17.68
C GLY A 160 -6.39 -13.32 -17.69
N SER A 161 -5.66 -12.20 -17.67
CA SER A 161 -4.18 -12.20 -17.63
C SER A 161 -3.61 -12.74 -16.31
N MET A 162 -2.31 -13.06 -16.28
CA MET A 162 -1.61 -13.47 -15.07
C MET A 162 -1.28 -12.31 -14.12
N VAL A 163 -1.71 -11.08 -14.45
CA VAL A 163 -1.35 -9.85 -13.74
C VAL A 163 -2.51 -9.43 -12.84
N PHE A 164 -2.20 -9.05 -11.60
CA PHE A 164 -3.08 -8.40 -10.62
C PHE A 164 -2.46 -7.06 -10.22
N SER A 165 -3.27 -6.12 -9.72
CA SER A 165 -2.78 -4.79 -9.33
C SER A 165 -3.16 -4.46 -7.90
N SER A 166 -2.23 -3.82 -7.19
CA SER A 166 -2.39 -3.39 -5.80
C SER A 166 -3.15 -2.09 -5.69
N ASP A 167 -3.68 -1.85 -4.48
CA ASP A 167 -4.32 -0.62 -4.05
C ASP A 167 -5.52 -0.24 -4.96
N ILE A 168 -6.04 0.96 -4.80
CA ILE A 168 -7.19 1.49 -5.52
C ILE A 168 -6.70 2.20 -6.79
N SER A 169 -7.44 2.03 -7.89
CA SER A 169 -6.98 2.52 -9.19
C SER A 169 -6.87 4.04 -9.24
N THR A 170 -5.91 4.57 -10.00
CA THR A 170 -5.82 6.00 -10.34
C THR A 170 -7.18 6.56 -10.82
N ASN A 171 -7.94 5.75 -11.58
CA ASN A 171 -9.25 6.14 -12.09
C ASN A 171 -10.28 6.34 -10.95
N SER A 172 -10.33 5.41 -10.00
CA SER A 172 -11.21 5.49 -8.83
C SER A 172 -10.81 6.64 -7.90
N LEU A 173 -9.52 6.86 -7.68
CA LEU A 173 -9.01 8.00 -6.90
C LEU A 173 -9.48 9.33 -7.51
N ILE A 174 -9.28 9.50 -8.81
CA ILE A 174 -9.75 10.70 -9.53
C ILE A 174 -11.27 10.81 -9.49
N THR A 175 -12.00 9.71 -9.65
CA THR A 175 -13.46 9.70 -9.59
C THR A 175 -13.96 10.18 -8.22
N ALA A 176 -13.34 9.72 -7.12
CA ALA A 176 -13.68 10.18 -5.78
C ALA A 176 -13.37 11.68 -5.58
N ASP A 177 -12.18 12.13 -6.01
CA ASP A 177 -11.80 13.54 -5.96
C ASP A 177 -12.78 14.42 -6.75
N LEU A 178 -13.07 14.07 -8.01
CA LEU A 178 -14.00 14.83 -8.84
C LEU A 178 -15.43 14.77 -8.30
N THR A 179 -15.86 13.65 -7.72
CA THR A 179 -17.17 13.54 -7.05
C THR A 179 -17.27 14.54 -5.91
N TYR A 180 -16.22 14.63 -5.09
CA TYR A 180 -16.15 15.59 -4.00
C TYR A 180 -16.11 17.04 -4.51
N LEU A 181 -15.29 17.36 -5.52
CA LEU A 181 -15.25 18.69 -6.13
C LEU A 181 -16.61 19.10 -6.72
N LYS A 182 -17.29 18.18 -7.43
CA LYS A 182 -18.63 18.39 -8.00
C LYS A 182 -19.63 18.76 -6.92
N SER A 183 -19.58 18.05 -5.78
CA SER A 183 -20.47 18.31 -4.65
C SER A 183 -20.28 19.70 -4.03
N LYS A 184 -19.09 20.29 -4.19
CA LYS A 184 -18.77 21.66 -3.75
C LYS A 184 -18.97 22.69 -4.87
N GLY A 185 -19.50 22.29 -6.04
CA GLY A 185 -19.72 23.18 -7.19
C GLY A 185 -18.44 23.63 -7.91
N LEU A 186 -17.33 22.92 -7.70
CA LEU A 186 -16.01 23.25 -8.25
C LEU A 186 -15.79 22.43 -9.54
N THR A 187 -16.28 22.94 -10.66
CA THR A 187 -16.27 22.19 -11.93
C THR A 187 -15.36 22.78 -13.01
N ASN A 188 -14.86 24.00 -12.84
CA ASN A 188 -13.82 24.56 -13.70
C ASN A 188 -12.45 24.24 -13.11
N ILE A 189 -11.78 23.24 -13.68
CA ILE A 189 -10.54 22.70 -13.13
C ILE A 189 -9.35 22.93 -14.07
N ALA A 190 -8.15 22.95 -13.52
CA ALA A 190 -6.91 22.81 -14.27
C ALA A 190 -6.17 21.56 -13.81
N ALA A 191 -5.22 21.08 -14.62
CA ALA A 191 -4.36 19.96 -14.26
C ALA A 191 -2.87 20.30 -14.40
N LEU A 192 -2.06 19.80 -13.47
CA LEU A 192 -0.61 19.77 -13.56
C LEU A 192 -0.12 18.35 -13.29
N THR A 193 0.51 17.70 -14.28
CA THR A 193 0.99 16.32 -14.14
C THR A 193 2.47 16.19 -14.49
N SER A 194 3.17 15.24 -13.87
CA SER A 194 4.55 14.93 -14.28
C SER A 194 4.58 14.16 -15.61
N THR A 195 5.73 14.15 -16.29
CA THR A 195 5.93 13.40 -17.55
C THR A 195 6.37 11.95 -17.35
N ASP A 196 6.57 11.50 -16.12
CA ASP A 196 6.83 10.10 -15.79
C ASP A 196 5.54 9.25 -15.85
N GLY A 197 5.69 7.94 -15.69
CA GLY A 197 4.56 6.99 -15.80
C GLY A 197 3.38 7.34 -14.90
N SER A 198 3.64 7.86 -13.69
CA SER A 198 2.60 8.28 -12.74
C SER A 198 1.78 9.46 -13.27
N GLY A 199 2.44 10.53 -13.74
CA GLY A 199 1.73 11.70 -14.24
C GLY A 199 1.08 11.49 -15.61
N VAL A 200 1.66 10.63 -16.46
CA VAL A 200 1.05 10.20 -17.73
C VAL A 200 -0.23 9.39 -17.48
N ASP A 201 -0.19 8.43 -16.56
CA ASP A 201 -1.39 7.68 -16.17
C ASP A 201 -2.46 8.60 -15.55
N GLY A 202 -2.05 9.45 -14.60
CA GLY A 202 -2.94 10.43 -13.97
C GLY A 202 -3.70 11.30 -14.97
N LEU A 203 -3.01 11.86 -15.97
CA LEU A 203 -3.66 12.68 -17.00
C LEU A 203 -4.62 11.85 -17.86
N LYS A 204 -4.21 10.64 -18.27
CA LYS A 204 -5.05 9.74 -19.06
C LYS A 204 -6.33 9.37 -18.31
N GLN A 205 -6.23 9.02 -17.03
CA GLN A 205 -7.38 8.67 -16.21
C GLN A 205 -8.26 9.89 -15.94
N LEU A 206 -7.68 11.07 -15.70
CA LEU A 206 -8.44 12.31 -15.56
C LEU A 206 -9.33 12.56 -16.78
N GLN A 207 -8.74 12.48 -17.98
CA GLN A 207 -9.48 12.63 -19.23
C GLN A 207 -10.56 11.56 -19.40
N SER A 208 -10.27 10.30 -19.01
CA SER A 208 -11.24 9.21 -19.05
C SER A 208 -12.43 9.44 -18.12
N VAL A 209 -12.21 9.88 -16.88
CA VAL A 209 -13.28 10.18 -15.93
C VAL A 209 -14.10 11.39 -16.39
N LEU A 210 -13.45 12.45 -16.87
CA LEU A 210 -14.14 13.64 -17.40
C LEU A 210 -15.02 13.35 -18.62
N ALA A 211 -14.72 12.29 -19.38
CA ALA A 211 -15.54 11.86 -20.51
C ALA A 211 -16.82 11.11 -20.10
N GLN A 212 -16.96 10.71 -18.83
CA GLN A 212 -18.16 10.02 -18.35
C GLN A 212 -19.33 11.00 -18.19
N PRO A 213 -20.59 10.58 -18.44
CA PRO A 213 -21.76 11.46 -18.35
C PRO A 213 -21.91 12.17 -17.00
N ASP A 214 -21.57 11.49 -15.90
CA ASP A 214 -21.66 12.02 -14.55
C ASP A 214 -20.70 13.19 -14.30
N PHE A 215 -19.65 13.35 -15.12
CA PHE A 215 -18.67 14.44 -15.01
C PHE A 215 -18.79 15.48 -16.13
N SER A 216 -19.85 15.42 -16.94
CA SER A 216 -20.10 16.36 -18.05
C SER A 216 -20.19 17.85 -17.66
N SER A 217 -20.42 18.15 -16.37
CA SER A 217 -20.40 19.52 -15.84
C SER A 217 -19.01 20.11 -15.69
N PHE A 218 -17.95 19.29 -15.76
CA PHE A 218 -16.57 19.73 -15.62
C PHE A 218 -16.02 20.35 -16.89
N LYS A 219 -15.16 21.36 -16.71
CA LYS A 219 -14.36 21.98 -17.76
C LYS A 219 -12.90 21.95 -17.35
N LEU A 220 -12.07 21.24 -18.12
CA LEU A 220 -10.62 21.28 -17.98
C LEU A 220 -10.10 22.52 -18.73
N LEU A 221 -9.86 23.61 -17.99
CA LEU A 221 -9.47 24.92 -18.53
C LEU A 221 -8.07 24.90 -19.17
N THR A 222 -7.17 24.11 -18.59
CA THR A 222 -5.84 23.83 -19.12
C THR A 222 -5.26 22.58 -18.45
N SER A 223 -4.40 21.88 -19.17
CA SER A 223 -3.54 20.83 -18.63
C SER A 223 -2.10 21.20 -18.94
N GLN A 224 -1.24 21.20 -17.93
CA GLN A 224 0.19 21.44 -18.08
C GLN A 224 0.96 20.21 -17.62
N THR A 225 2.14 20.00 -18.20
CA THR A 225 3.05 18.94 -17.79
C THR A 225 4.40 19.50 -17.40
N PHE A 226 5.13 18.77 -16.57
CA PHE A 226 6.49 19.12 -16.17
C PHE A 226 7.37 17.88 -16.01
N ASP A 227 8.67 18.05 -16.22
CA ASP A 227 9.65 17.01 -15.93
C ASP A 227 9.71 16.78 -14.41
N PRO A 228 9.60 15.55 -13.90
CA PRO A 228 9.63 15.30 -12.45
C PRO A 228 10.95 15.75 -11.79
N THR A 229 12.05 15.88 -12.53
CA THR A 229 13.33 16.40 -12.04
C THR A 229 13.44 17.93 -12.12
N ALA A 230 12.42 18.61 -12.65
CA ALA A 230 12.42 20.06 -12.76
C ALA A 230 12.55 20.72 -11.38
N VAL A 231 13.48 21.66 -11.27
CA VAL A 231 13.69 22.46 -10.06
C VAL A 231 12.61 23.53 -9.86
N SER A 232 11.79 23.80 -10.88
CA SER A 232 10.71 24.78 -10.85
C SER A 232 9.61 24.43 -11.85
N VAL A 233 8.37 24.76 -11.49
CA VAL A 233 7.16 24.66 -12.33
C VAL A 233 6.46 26.01 -12.52
N ALA A 234 7.18 27.11 -12.29
CA ALA A 234 6.60 28.46 -12.27
C ALA A 234 5.92 28.86 -13.60
N THR A 235 6.46 28.44 -14.74
CA THR A 235 5.87 28.71 -16.06
C THR A 235 4.51 28.02 -16.20
N GLN A 236 4.44 26.73 -15.89
CA GLN A 236 3.21 25.93 -15.94
C GLN A 236 2.16 26.50 -14.97
N LEU A 237 2.56 26.79 -13.73
CA LEU A 237 1.68 27.37 -12.73
C LEU A 237 1.19 28.77 -13.11
N SER A 238 2.00 29.58 -13.80
CA SER A 238 1.57 30.91 -14.29
C SER A 238 0.49 30.78 -15.37
N VAL A 239 0.64 29.82 -16.29
CA VAL A 239 -0.40 29.49 -17.28
C VAL A 239 -1.68 29.05 -16.57
N ILE A 240 -1.57 28.13 -15.60
CA ILE A 240 -2.71 27.66 -14.80
C ILE A 240 -3.39 28.82 -14.08
N LYS A 241 -2.63 29.67 -13.39
CA LYS A 241 -3.16 30.83 -12.66
C LYS A 241 -3.89 31.79 -13.60
N SER A 242 -3.39 32.01 -14.82
CA SER A 242 -4.03 32.88 -15.82
C SER A 242 -5.40 32.38 -16.30
N LYS A 243 -5.73 31.09 -16.10
CA LYS A 243 -7.02 30.50 -16.44
C LYS A 243 -8.05 30.63 -15.33
N ASP A 244 -7.66 31.07 -14.14
CA ASP A 244 -8.53 31.24 -12.98
C ASP A 244 -9.36 29.98 -12.63
N PRO A 245 -8.72 28.81 -12.43
CA PRO A 245 -9.45 27.58 -12.10
C PRO A 245 -10.00 27.61 -10.67
N GLN A 246 -11.15 26.97 -10.47
CA GLN A 246 -11.74 26.76 -9.15
C GLN A 246 -10.99 25.69 -8.35
N ALA A 247 -10.44 24.68 -9.05
CA ALA A 247 -9.59 23.66 -8.46
C ALA A 247 -8.44 23.24 -9.38
N LEU A 248 -7.34 22.79 -8.79
CA LEU A 248 -6.17 22.26 -9.48
C LEU A 248 -5.98 20.77 -9.13
N VAL A 249 -6.01 19.92 -10.14
CA VAL A 249 -5.64 18.50 -10.01
C VAL A 249 -4.14 18.39 -10.22
N VAL A 250 -3.39 18.02 -9.17
CA VAL A 250 -1.94 17.81 -9.23
C VAL A 250 -1.65 16.31 -9.21
N TRP A 251 -1.18 15.76 -10.33
CA TRP A 251 -0.86 14.33 -10.43
C TRP A 251 0.63 14.09 -10.64
N THR A 252 1.34 13.93 -9.53
CA THR A 252 2.76 13.62 -9.43
C THR A 252 3.03 13.04 -8.04
N THR A 253 4.14 12.33 -7.82
CA THR A 253 4.37 11.63 -6.55
C THR A 253 5.74 11.93 -5.96
N GLY A 254 5.81 12.20 -4.65
CA GLY A 254 7.06 12.37 -3.90
C GLY A 254 7.70 13.74 -4.13
N ALA A 255 9.04 13.80 -4.22
CA ALA A 255 9.79 15.07 -4.35
C ALA A 255 9.25 16.08 -5.41
N PRO A 256 8.79 15.67 -6.61
CA PRO A 256 8.12 16.55 -7.57
C PRO A 256 6.89 17.29 -7.00
N PHE A 257 6.10 16.66 -6.13
CA PHE A 257 4.97 17.30 -5.44
C PHE A 257 5.44 18.46 -4.57
N GLY A 258 6.56 18.28 -3.87
CA GLY A 258 7.25 19.34 -3.14
C GLY A 258 7.59 20.55 -4.01
N THR A 259 8.06 20.34 -5.25
CA THR A 259 8.31 21.42 -6.22
C THR A 259 7.02 22.15 -6.58
N VAL A 260 5.91 21.42 -6.79
CA VAL A 260 4.61 22.02 -7.13
C VAL A 260 4.08 22.90 -5.99
N VAL A 261 4.00 22.39 -4.76
CA VAL A 261 3.40 23.16 -3.64
C VAL A 261 4.26 24.38 -3.26
N LYS A 262 5.60 24.29 -3.36
CA LYS A 262 6.49 25.44 -3.18
C LYS A 262 6.30 26.48 -4.28
N GLY A 263 6.13 26.04 -5.53
CA GLY A 263 5.80 26.92 -6.66
C GLY A 263 4.45 27.61 -6.48
N MET A 264 3.43 26.88 -6.06
CA MET A 264 2.10 27.42 -5.75
C MET A 264 2.16 28.47 -4.65
N SER A 265 2.87 28.18 -3.56
CA SER A 265 3.08 29.13 -2.45
C SER A 265 3.75 30.41 -2.94
N SER A 266 4.83 30.29 -3.72
CA SER A 266 5.59 31.42 -4.28
C SER A 266 4.75 32.31 -5.22
N LEU A 267 3.78 31.72 -5.93
CA LEU A 267 2.88 32.43 -6.84
C LEU A 267 1.58 32.89 -6.16
N GLY A 268 1.42 32.73 -4.85
CA GLY A 268 0.21 33.12 -4.13
C GLY A 268 -1.02 32.28 -4.49
N MET A 269 -0.82 31.02 -4.90
CA MET A 269 -1.87 30.08 -5.29
C MET A 269 -2.39 29.23 -4.13
N GLY A 270 -1.94 29.46 -2.89
CA GLY A 270 -2.27 28.62 -1.72
C GLY A 270 -3.75 28.57 -1.32
N ASN A 271 -4.61 29.41 -1.90
CA ASN A 271 -6.07 29.36 -1.68
C ASN A 271 -6.80 28.51 -2.73
N ILE A 272 -6.16 28.13 -3.84
CA ILE A 272 -6.78 27.27 -4.87
C ILE A 272 -7.03 25.88 -4.25
N VAL A 273 -8.26 25.37 -4.41
CA VAL A 273 -8.60 24.00 -4.02
C VAL A 273 -7.73 23.04 -4.82
N THR A 274 -7.01 22.16 -4.14
CA THR A 274 -6.03 21.28 -4.78
C THR A 274 -6.34 19.85 -4.45
N THR A 275 -6.39 18.98 -5.46
CA THR A 275 -6.41 17.53 -5.26
C THR A 275 -5.09 16.92 -5.69
N THR A 276 -4.70 15.80 -5.08
CA THR A 276 -3.50 15.07 -5.49
C THR A 276 -3.63 13.56 -5.26
N THR A 277 -2.66 12.80 -5.78
CA THR A 277 -2.61 11.33 -5.65
C THR A 277 -2.42 10.89 -4.20
N ALA A 278 -2.94 9.69 -3.87
CA ALA A 278 -2.69 9.02 -2.61
C ALA A 278 -1.19 8.85 -2.33
N GLY A 279 -0.33 8.76 -3.35
CA GLY A 279 1.12 8.66 -3.13
C GLY A 279 1.76 9.88 -2.42
N ASN A 280 1.03 10.98 -2.23
CA ASN A 280 1.45 12.16 -1.45
C ASN A 280 0.77 12.26 -0.07
N ASP A 281 0.11 11.19 0.38
CA ASP A 281 -0.40 11.05 1.75
C ASP A 281 0.63 10.78 2.87
N PRO A 282 1.92 10.43 2.62
CA PRO A 282 2.84 10.13 3.71
C PRO A 282 2.94 11.26 4.73
N TYR A 283 2.76 10.92 6.01
CA TYR A 283 2.86 11.83 7.15
C TYR A 283 4.17 12.63 7.10
N ALA A 284 5.30 11.94 6.89
CA ALA A 284 6.61 12.57 6.87
C ALA A 284 6.73 13.63 5.76
N GLU A 285 6.13 13.36 4.59
CA GLU A 285 6.14 14.27 3.45
C GLU A 285 5.25 15.48 3.71
N LEU A 286 3.98 15.25 4.07
CA LEU A 286 3.01 16.32 4.39
C LEU A 286 3.49 17.21 5.53
N HIS A 287 4.09 16.63 6.58
CA HIS A 287 4.66 17.37 7.69
C HIS A 287 5.82 18.27 7.23
N SER A 288 6.74 17.74 6.43
CA SER A 288 7.89 18.50 5.90
C SER A 288 7.49 19.65 4.97
N LEU A 289 6.36 19.52 4.28
CA LEU A 289 5.84 20.51 3.33
C LEU A 289 4.79 21.45 3.94
N SER A 290 4.43 21.29 5.21
CA SER A 290 3.31 21.96 5.89
C SER A 290 3.25 23.48 5.69
N ALA A 291 4.39 24.17 5.62
CA ALA A 291 4.44 25.62 5.38
C ALA A 291 4.07 26.04 3.94
N PHE A 292 4.07 25.10 3.00
CA PHE A 292 3.83 25.32 1.57
C PHE A 292 2.54 24.68 1.05
N LEU A 293 1.94 23.76 1.82
CA LEU A 293 0.72 23.08 1.40
C LEU A 293 -0.41 24.09 1.15
N PRO A 294 -1.23 23.91 0.10
CA PRO A 294 -2.46 24.67 -0.08
C PRO A 294 -3.38 24.50 1.13
N LYS A 295 -4.11 25.55 1.51
CA LYS A 295 -5.06 25.49 2.64
C LYS A 295 -6.15 24.45 2.43
N ASN A 296 -6.54 24.23 1.18
CA ASN A 296 -7.59 23.32 0.75
C ASN A 296 -6.97 22.18 -0.07
N LEU A 297 -6.09 21.40 0.55
CA LEU A 297 -5.53 20.19 -0.04
C LEU A 297 -6.43 18.99 0.28
N TYR A 298 -6.84 18.29 -0.76
CA TYR A 298 -7.65 17.08 -0.68
C TYR A 298 -6.94 15.90 -1.34
N ILE A 299 -7.07 14.73 -0.73
CA ILE A 299 -6.43 13.49 -1.20
C ILE A 299 -7.47 12.37 -1.12
N ALA A 300 -7.88 11.84 -2.28
CA ALA A 300 -8.58 10.56 -2.31
C ALA A 300 -7.63 9.45 -1.85
N CYS A 301 -8.08 8.61 -0.92
CA CYS A 301 -7.25 7.57 -0.30
C CYS A 301 -8.09 6.40 0.22
N GLY A 302 -7.44 5.25 0.38
CA GLY A 302 -8.03 4.06 1.00
C GLY A 302 -8.26 4.21 2.51
N PRO A 303 -9.10 3.35 3.11
CA PRO A 303 -9.40 3.30 4.54
C PRO A 303 -8.17 3.33 5.45
N GLN A 304 -7.08 2.66 5.07
CA GLN A 304 -5.84 2.60 5.85
C GLN A 304 -5.21 3.97 6.17
N ASN A 305 -5.47 4.98 5.33
CA ASN A 305 -4.99 6.34 5.53
C ASN A 305 -5.90 7.20 6.41
N ILE A 306 -7.07 6.67 6.79
CA ILE A 306 -8.04 7.35 7.64
C ILE A 306 -7.85 6.87 9.08
N PRO A 307 -7.88 7.78 10.08
CA PRO A 307 -7.83 7.39 11.48
C PRO A 307 -8.88 6.32 11.81
N LEU A 308 -8.46 5.26 12.52
CA LEU A 308 -9.31 4.10 12.82
C LEU A 308 -10.65 4.48 13.47
N ASP A 309 -10.71 5.55 14.27
CA ASP A 309 -11.92 6.02 14.94
C ASP A 309 -12.95 6.65 13.97
N GLN A 310 -12.52 7.11 12.81
CA GLN A 310 -13.37 7.63 11.74
C GLN A 310 -13.90 6.52 10.81
N LEU A 311 -13.27 5.35 10.81
CA LEU A 311 -13.71 4.21 10.00
C LEU A 311 -14.95 3.52 10.61
N PRO A 312 -15.90 3.06 9.76
CA PRO A 312 -17.04 2.29 10.22
C PRO A 312 -16.59 0.97 10.88
N SER A 313 -17.36 0.50 11.84
CA SER A 313 -17.12 -0.83 12.43
C SER A 313 -17.30 -1.91 11.38
N GLY A 314 -16.37 -2.86 11.29
CA GLY A 314 -16.45 -3.90 10.29
C GLY A 314 -15.10 -4.56 10.02
N PRO A 315 -15.07 -5.49 9.05
CA PRO A 315 -13.87 -6.27 8.77
C PRO A 315 -12.71 -5.45 8.18
N VAL A 316 -12.97 -4.38 7.41
CA VAL A 316 -11.92 -3.46 6.92
C VAL A 316 -11.21 -2.78 8.08
N LYS A 317 -11.95 -2.13 9.00
CA LYS A 317 -11.39 -1.52 10.22
C LYS A 317 -10.59 -2.51 11.07
N ASN A 318 -10.99 -3.79 11.10
CA ASN A 318 -10.23 -4.82 11.80
C ASN A 318 -8.92 -5.15 11.08
N ALA A 319 -8.92 -5.21 9.75
CA ALA A 319 -7.71 -5.38 8.94
C ALA A 319 -6.75 -4.18 9.14
N ASP A 320 -7.27 -2.96 9.05
CA ASP A 320 -6.50 -1.72 9.28
C ASP A 320 -5.90 -1.67 10.67
N LYS A 321 -6.62 -2.16 11.68
CA LYS A 321 -6.08 -2.25 13.04
C LYS A 321 -4.87 -3.18 13.11
N VAL A 322 -4.96 -4.37 12.50
CA VAL A 322 -3.84 -5.32 12.49
C VAL A 322 -2.65 -4.73 11.75
N PHE A 323 -2.88 -4.16 10.57
CA PHE A 323 -1.86 -3.43 9.81
C PHE A 323 -1.21 -2.34 10.66
N SER A 324 -2.02 -1.48 11.28
CA SER A 324 -1.54 -0.37 12.11
C SER A 324 -0.68 -0.84 13.28
N ASP A 325 -1.15 -1.86 14.00
CA ASP A 325 -0.42 -2.44 15.14
C ASP A 325 0.92 -3.05 14.70
N VAL A 326 0.93 -3.79 13.58
CA VAL A 326 2.13 -4.47 13.06
C VAL A 326 3.16 -3.46 12.55
N ILE A 327 2.74 -2.47 11.77
CA ILE A 327 3.63 -1.44 11.23
C ILE A 327 4.20 -0.58 12.35
N THR A 328 3.37 -0.17 13.31
CA THR A 328 3.83 0.62 14.47
C THR A 328 4.84 -0.17 15.30
N ALA A 329 4.59 -1.47 15.55
CA ALA A 329 5.52 -2.32 16.28
C ALA A 329 6.86 -2.51 15.55
N ALA A 330 6.86 -2.42 14.21
CA ALA A 330 8.07 -2.42 13.39
C ALA A 330 8.76 -1.05 13.29
N GLY A 331 8.26 -0.02 13.99
CA GLY A 331 8.80 1.35 13.98
C GLY A 331 8.42 2.15 12.73
N GLY A 332 7.43 1.69 11.96
CA GLY A 332 6.85 2.43 10.84
C GLY A 332 5.64 3.26 11.25
N HIS A 333 5.14 4.08 10.32
CA HIS A 333 3.88 4.79 10.44
C HIS A 333 2.91 4.27 9.36
N PRO A 334 1.70 3.81 9.70
CA PRO A 334 0.78 3.17 8.74
C PRO A 334 0.52 3.99 7.48
N SER A 335 0.32 5.31 7.64
CA SER A 335 0.05 6.23 6.53
C SER A 335 1.28 6.63 5.70
N ASP A 336 2.49 6.15 6.00
CA ASP A 336 3.69 6.48 5.21
C ASP A 336 3.85 5.53 4.01
N ALA A 337 2.80 5.25 3.24
CA ALA A 337 2.85 4.30 2.10
C ALA A 337 3.28 2.84 2.44
N TYR A 338 3.08 2.41 3.69
CA TYR A 338 3.33 1.01 4.09
C TYR A 338 2.26 0.05 3.57
N GLY A 339 1.09 0.55 3.19
CA GLY A 339 -0.05 -0.25 2.74
C GLY A 339 0.15 -0.93 1.38
N LEU A 340 0.99 -0.34 0.51
CA LEU A 340 1.14 -0.74 -0.91
C LEU A 340 1.40 -2.24 -1.13
N THR A 341 2.14 -2.85 -0.20
CA THR A 341 2.57 -4.26 -0.29
C THR A 341 1.77 -5.20 0.61
N TRP A 342 0.97 -4.65 1.52
CA TRP A 342 0.33 -5.41 2.60
C TRP A 342 -0.77 -6.33 2.07
N ASP A 343 -1.73 -5.80 1.34
CA ASP A 343 -2.83 -6.59 0.78
C ASP A 343 -2.36 -7.58 -0.29
N PRO A 344 -1.47 -7.24 -1.25
CA PRO A 344 -0.90 -8.22 -2.19
C PRO A 344 -0.32 -9.46 -1.51
N MET A 345 0.52 -9.25 -0.49
CA MET A 345 1.12 -10.35 0.27
C MET A 345 0.05 -11.10 1.08
N GLN A 346 -0.90 -10.39 1.69
CA GLN A 346 -1.98 -11.01 2.47
C GLN A 346 -2.88 -11.91 1.60
N LEU A 347 -3.22 -11.46 0.40
CA LEU A 347 -4.05 -12.19 -0.54
C LEU A 347 -3.33 -13.42 -1.10
N LEU A 348 -2.06 -13.29 -1.48
CA LEU A 348 -1.24 -14.43 -1.93
C LEU A 348 -1.02 -15.45 -0.81
N ALA A 349 -0.69 -15.02 0.40
CA ALA A 349 -0.59 -15.92 1.56
C ALA A 349 -1.93 -16.62 1.82
N GLY A 350 -3.05 -15.90 1.68
CA GLY A 350 -4.40 -16.46 1.77
C GLY A 350 -4.71 -17.51 0.70
N ALA A 351 -4.24 -17.31 -0.54
CA ALA A 351 -4.37 -18.25 -1.64
C ALA A 351 -3.56 -19.53 -1.38
N LEU A 352 -2.28 -19.40 -1.02
CA LEU A 352 -1.41 -20.54 -0.70
C LEU A 352 -1.90 -21.31 0.54
N GLN A 353 -2.49 -20.61 1.51
CA GLN A 353 -3.13 -21.24 2.67
C GLN A 353 -4.33 -22.11 2.28
N LYS A 354 -5.03 -21.78 1.17
CA LYS A 354 -6.21 -22.52 0.70
C LYS A 354 -5.88 -23.60 -0.31
N LEU A 355 -4.93 -23.34 -1.21
CA LEU A 355 -4.54 -24.22 -2.32
C LEU A 355 -3.42 -25.19 -1.95
N GLY A 356 -2.62 -24.85 -0.93
CA GLY A 356 -1.37 -25.50 -0.60
C GLY A 356 -0.15 -24.71 -1.11
N VAL A 357 0.97 -24.84 -0.41
CA VAL A 357 2.19 -24.05 -0.65
C VAL A 357 2.89 -24.34 -1.99
N ASN A 358 2.51 -25.41 -2.68
CA ASN A 358 3.02 -25.80 -3.99
C ASN A 358 2.08 -25.41 -5.15
N ALA A 359 1.09 -24.55 -4.90
CA ALA A 359 0.18 -24.09 -5.94
C ALA A 359 0.96 -23.38 -7.06
N ASN A 360 0.68 -23.75 -8.31
CA ASN A 360 1.29 -23.11 -9.47
C ASN A 360 0.57 -21.81 -9.86
N ALA A 361 1.17 -21.05 -10.78
CA ALA A 361 0.64 -19.76 -11.27
C ALA A 361 -0.84 -19.83 -11.70
N LYS A 362 -1.24 -20.86 -12.46
CA LYS A 362 -2.63 -21.04 -12.92
C LYS A 362 -3.60 -21.31 -11.78
N GLN A 363 -3.19 -22.10 -10.78
CA GLN A 363 -4.01 -22.36 -9.60
C GLN A 363 -4.20 -21.09 -8.77
N ILE A 364 -3.14 -20.30 -8.60
CA ILE A 364 -3.19 -18.99 -7.93
C ILE A 364 -4.13 -18.06 -8.72
N LEU A 365 -3.95 -17.93 -10.03
CA LEU A 365 -4.82 -17.13 -10.89
C LEU A 365 -6.30 -17.49 -10.72
N ASN A 366 -6.63 -18.77 -10.88
CA ASN A 366 -8.01 -19.25 -10.79
C ASN A 366 -8.63 -18.95 -9.41
N TYR A 367 -7.87 -19.06 -8.33
CA TYR A 367 -8.35 -18.70 -6.99
C TYR A 367 -8.51 -17.18 -6.85
N MET A 368 -7.50 -16.42 -7.28
CA MET A 368 -7.45 -14.97 -7.19
C MET A 368 -8.49 -14.29 -8.06
N GLN A 369 -9.01 -14.92 -9.12
CA GLN A 369 -10.14 -14.43 -9.92
C GLN A 369 -11.51 -14.67 -9.28
N ASN A 370 -11.58 -15.38 -8.15
CA ASN A 370 -12.85 -15.76 -7.53
C ASN A 370 -12.96 -15.29 -6.08
N LEU A 371 -12.20 -14.27 -5.68
CA LEU A 371 -12.31 -13.70 -4.34
C LEU A 371 -13.67 -13.01 -4.19
N LYS A 372 -14.32 -13.25 -3.05
CA LYS A 372 -15.59 -12.63 -2.67
C LYS A 372 -15.53 -12.25 -1.21
N ASN A 373 -15.87 -11.00 -0.91
CA ASN A 373 -15.94 -10.46 0.45
C ASN A 373 -14.64 -10.67 1.26
N VAL A 374 -13.48 -10.50 0.62
CA VAL A 374 -12.18 -10.64 1.30
C VAL A 374 -11.75 -9.28 1.85
N PRO A 375 -11.72 -9.07 3.17
CA PRO A 375 -11.31 -7.79 3.72
C PRO A 375 -9.79 -7.59 3.60
N GLY A 376 -9.41 -6.44 3.06
CA GLY A 376 -8.06 -5.89 3.14
C GLY A 376 -8.07 -4.53 3.84
N ILE A 377 -6.93 -3.85 3.80
CA ILE A 377 -6.76 -2.50 4.37
C ILE A 377 -7.32 -1.42 3.45
N ASP A 378 -7.40 -1.71 2.15
CA ASP A 378 -7.93 -0.76 1.16
C ASP A 378 -9.43 -0.95 0.87
N GLY A 379 -10.06 -1.98 1.43
CA GLY A 379 -11.50 -2.24 1.25
C GLY A 379 -11.88 -3.71 1.25
N ILE A 380 -12.98 -4.04 0.58
CA ILE A 380 -13.45 -5.42 0.42
C ILE A 380 -13.16 -5.92 -0.99
N TYR A 381 -12.19 -6.83 -1.11
CA TYR A 381 -11.78 -7.44 -2.36
C TYR A 381 -12.84 -8.40 -2.92
N ASN A 382 -13.28 -8.09 -4.14
CA ASN A 382 -14.21 -8.86 -4.97
C ASN A 382 -13.69 -8.96 -6.40
N THR A 383 -12.82 -9.92 -6.67
CA THR A 383 -12.20 -10.09 -7.99
C THR A 383 -13.07 -10.95 -8.91
N SER A 384 -12.78 -10.88 -10.21
CA SER A 384 -13.41 -11.67 -11.27
C SER A 384 -12.42 -11.88 -12.42
N VAL A 385 -12.75 -12.70 -13.42
CA VAL A 385 -11.94 -12.79 -14.66
C VAL A 385 -11.78 -11.42 -15.35
N SER A 386 -12.78 -10.54 -15.23
CA SER A 386 -12.76 -9.18 -15.79
C SER A 386 -12.16 -8.12 -14.86
N ASP A 387 -11.93 -8.44 -13.59
CA ASP A 387 -11.45 -7.50 -12.58
C ASP A 387 -10.41 -8.17 -11.67
N HIS A 388 -9.14 -7.88 -11.96
CA HIS A 388 -7.98 -8.35 -11.21
C HIS A 388 -7.46 -7.33 -10.17
N ARG A 389 -8.31 -6.38 -9.77
CA ARG A 389 -8.06 -5.49 -8.63
C ARG A 389 -9.04 -5.79 -7.51
N GLY A 390 -10.34 -5.85 -7.83
CA GLY A 390 -11.39 -6.22 -6.89
C GLY A 390 -11.75 -5.16 -5.85
N LEU A 391 -11.24 -3.94 -5.97
CA LEU A 391 -11.61 -2.77 -5.17
C LEU A 391 -12.39 -1.78 -6.04
N VAL A 392 -13.29 -1.02 -5.42
CA VAL A 392 -14.17 -0.08 -6.11
C VAL A 392 -14.09 1.32 -5.52
N THR A 393 -14.57 2.32 -6.26
CA THR A 393 -14.55 3.71 -5.80
C THR A 393 -15.27 3.89 -4.45
N SER A 394 -16.31 3.09 -4.14
CA SER A 394 -16.99 3.15 -2.84
C SER A 394 -16.16 2.66 -1.66
N ASP A 395 -14.96 2.12 -1.86
CA ASP A 395 -14.02 1.83 -0.78
C ASP A 395 -13.21 3.09 -0.36
N LEU A 396 -13.18 4.13 -1.21
CA LEU A 396 -12.38 5.34 -1.01
C LEU A 396 -13.03 6.40 -0.13
N TYR A 397 -12.17 7.23 0.47
CA TYR A 397 -12.55 8.50 1.09
C TYR A 397 -11.74 9.64 0.46
N VAL A 398 -12.27 10.86 0.52
CA VAL A 398 -11.49 12.08 0.31
C VAL A 398 -11.12 12.62 1.69
N ALA A 399 -9.83 12.87 1.90
CA ALA A 399 -9.27 13.36 3.15
C ALA A 399 -8.58 14.71 2.97
N THR A 400 -8.38 15.40 4.09
CA THR A 400 -7.54 16.61 4.15
C THR A 400 -6.52 16.48 5.28
N TRP A 401 -5.39 17.18 5.12
CA TRP A 401 -4.34 17.25 6.14
C TRP A 401 -4.66 18.33 7.17
N ASN A 402 -4.78 17.95 8.44
CA ASN A 402 -5.11 18.88 9.52
C ASN A 402 -3.88 19.47 10.25
N GLY A 403 -2.67 19.22 9.75
CA GLY A 403 -1.40 19.57 10.42
C GLY A 403 -0.75 18.42 11.18
N THR A 404 -1.53 17.37 11.50
CA THR A 404 -1.06 16.21 12.27
C THR A 404 -1.36 14.87 11.62
N GLN A 405 -2.48 14.74 10.91
CA GLN A 405 -2.87 13.52 10.22
C GLN A 405 -3.88 13.85 9.12
N LEU A 406 -4.11 12.89 8.22
CA LEU A 406 -5.26 12.93 7.34
C LEU A 406 -6.56 12.76 8.13
N THR A 407 -7.62 13.42 7.67
CA THR A 407 -8.96 13.34 8.23
C THR A 407 -9.96 13.27 7.09
N ALA A 408 -10.87 12.30 7.13
CA ALA A 408 -11.87 12.13 6.08
C ALA A 408 -12.83 13.34 6.06
N VAL A 409 -12.98 13.95 4.90
CA VAL A 409 -13.94 15.05 4.65
C VAL A 409 -15.15 14.58 3.82
N SER A 410 -15.07 13.38 3.25
CA SER A 410 -16.19 12.71 2.58
C SER A 410 -16.59 11.44 3.33
N GLY A 411 -17.78 10.92 3.01
CA GLY A 411 -18.09 9.50 3.15
C GLY A 411 -17.48 8.68 2.01
N PRO A 412 -17.84 7.39 1.91
CA PRO A 412 -17.30 6.48 0.91
C PRO A 412 -17.58 6.96 -0.53
N GLY A 413 -16.64 6.75 -1.45
CA GLY A 413 -16.75 7.17 -2.85
C GLY A 413 -16.56 8.66 -3.11
N GLY A 414 -16.09 9.44 -2.14
CA GLY A 414 -15.98 10.90 -2.26
C GLY A 414 -17.31 11.64 -2.08
N VAL A 415 -18.37 10.93 -1.67
CA VAL A 415 -19.69 11.52 -1.40
C VAL A 415 -19.62 12.39 -0.15
N PRO A 416 -20.20 13.61 -0.10
CA PRO A 416 -20.21 14.43 1.10
C PRO A 416 -20.75 13.71 2.34
N LYS A 417 -20.19 14.01 3.51
CA LYS A 417 -20.81 13.59 4.76
C LYS A 417 -22.16 14.31 4.90
N SER A 418 -23.18 13.63 5.40
CA SER A 418 -24.47 14.28 5.65
C SER A 418 -24.29 15.44 6.63
N GLY A 419 -24.57 16.67 6.18
CA GLY A 419 -24.47 17.89 6.99
C GLY A 419 -23.17 18.72 6.83
N SER A 420 -22.33 18.44 5.83
CA SER A 420 -21.06 19.15 5.55
C SER A 420 -21.05 20.01 4.28
#